data_AF-A0A2N7PBL1-F1
#
_entry.id   AF-A0A2N7PBL1-F1
#
_cell.length_a   1.000
_cell.length_b   1.000
_cell.length_c   1.000
_cell.angle_alpha   90.00
_cell.angle_beta   90.00
_cell.angle_gamma   90.00
#
_symmetry.space_group_name_H-M   'P 1'
#
loop_
_entity.id
_entity.type
_entity.pdbx_description
1 polymer ?
#
loop_
_entity_poly.entity_id
_entity_poly.type
_entity_poly.pdbx_seq_one_letter_code
_entity_poly.pdbx_strand_id
1 'polypeptide(L)'
;MRIIIIILSFVLNIGCASLEKNIVEKPYTENNVKFDNNIIYPEHSKPMNVTVYRFSDFSGQRKQGLLYQEASTAVPQGLDSMLMHSLSGLNDGKLYKVIDRTFLAQMLDERQLASISVSPKNLGVLKVPSIVFTGGVIAYDHNNKQVAGGFFFNDFSLSSEYSMDTVTVSLRAVSVKTGEILLSSISKKTIISISAGINSYKIFDDNLMQLEMGGSYNEPVSVATRLAIEQSILDITKQALELGWWNL
;
A
#
# COMPACT_ATOMS: atom_id res chain seq x y z
N MET A 1 -10.48 -46.10 -32.62
CA MET A 1 -9.05 -45.95 -32.24
C MET A 1 -8.27 -44.96 -33.10
N ARG A 2 -8.36 -44.99 -34.45
CA ARG A 2 -7.59 -44.06 -35.32
C ARG A 2 -7.93 -42.56 -35.15
N ILE A 3 -9.20 -42.21 -34.92
CA ILE A 3 -9.63 -40.81 -34.74
C ILE A 3 -9.09 -40.19 -33.43
N ILE A 4 -9.00 -40.99 -32.36
CA ILE A 4 -8.47 -40.53 -31.05
C ILE A 4 -6.98 -40.23 -31.14
N ILE A 5 -6.22 -41.02 -31.91
CA ILE A 5 -4.79 -40.82 -32.13
C ILE A 5 -4.51 -39.55 -32.96
N ILE A 6 -5.37 -39.24 -33.94
CA ILE A 6 -5.25 -38.03 -34.76
C ILE A 6 -5.54 -36.77 -33.93
N ILE A 7 -6.58 -36.79 -33.08
CA ILE A 7 -6.90 -35.66 -32.18
C ILE A 7 -5.79 -35.45 -31.14
N LEU A 8 -5.24 -36.54 -30.57
CA LEU A 8 -4.14 -36.47 -29.60
C LEU A 8 -2.84 -35.93 -30.24
N SER A 9 -2.57 -36.28 -31.50
CA SER A 9 -1.41 -35.75 -32.25
C SER A 9 -1.55 -34.26 -32.60
N PHE A 10 -2.78 -33.76 -32.77
CA PHE A 10 -3.03 -32.34 -33.05
C PHE A 10 -2.87 -31.47 -31.79
N VAL A 11 -3.25 -31.99 -30.61
CA VAL A 11 -3.07 -31.29 -29.32
C VAL A 11 -1.60 -31.25 -28.90
N LEU A 12 -0.82 -32.29 -29.19
CA LEU A 12 0.62 -32.34 -28.88
C LEU A 12 1.48 -31.40 -29.75
N ASN A 13 1.05 -31.06 -30.97
CA ASN A 13 1.81 -30.17 -31.88
C ASN A 13 1.55 -28.67 -31.66
N ILE A 14 0.54 -28.29 -30.88
CA ILE A 14 0.27 -26.87 -30.53
C ILE A 14 0.98 -26.47 -29.22
N GLY A 15 1.50 -27.45 -28.48
CA GLY A 15 1.89 -27.26 -27.07
C GLY A 15 3.31 -26.76 -26.77
N CYS A 16 4.21 -26.62 -27.74
CA CYS A 16 5.64 -26.46 -27.41
C CYS A 16 6.40 -25.32 -28.11
N ALA A 17 5.71 -24.32 -28.67
CA ALA A 17 6.36 -23.12 -29.20
C ALA A 17 5.44 -21.90 -29.18
N SER A 18 5.28 -21.24 -28.03
CA SER A 18 4.97 -19.78 -27.96
C SER A 18 4.90 -19.17 -26.55
N LEU A 19 5.47 -19.79 -25.51
CA LEU A 19 5.62 -19.14 -24.20
C LEU A 19 7.01 -18.52 -24.05
N GLU A 20 7.36 -17.64 -24.98
CA GLU A 20 8.47 -16.72 -24.79
C GLU A 20 8.08 -15.31 -25.25
N LYS A 21 6.96 -14.83 -24.73
CA LYS A 21 6.77 -13.40 -24.62
C LYS A 21 7.34 -13.02 -23.27
N ASN A 22 8.55 -12.48 -23.27
CA ASN A 22 9.09 -11.72 -22.15
C ASN A 22 8.01 -10.69 -21.73
N ILE A 23 7.22 -11.01 -20.70
CA ILE A 23 6.29 -10.08 -20.07
C ILE A 23 7.16 -9.17 -19.21
N VAL A 24 7.97 -8.35 -19.88
CA VAL A 24 8.73 -7.28 -19.23
C VAL A 24 7.80 -6.09 -19.22
N GLU A 25 7.07 -5.94 -18.12
CA GLU A 25 6.32 -4.74 -17.86
C GLU A 25 7.31 -3.58 -17.69
N LYS A 26 7.08 -2.48 -18.41
CA LYS A 26 7.93 -1.29 -18.30
C LYS A 26 7.64 -0.61 -16.96
N PRO A 27 8.65 -0.03 -16.30
CA PRO A 27 8.40 0.77 -15.10
C PRO A 27 7.46 1.93 -15.45
N TYR A 28 6.50 2.19 -14.57
CA TYR A 28 5.60 3.34 -14.66
C TYR A 28 5.64 4.14 -13.36
N THR A 29 5.37 5.43 -13.45
CA THR A 29 5.27 6.30 -12.27
C THR A 29 3.88 6.18 -11.68
N GLU A 30 3.79 5.72 -10.44
CA GLU A 30 2.54 5.63 -9.70
C GLU A 30 2.25 6.95 -8.97
N ASN A 31 1.71 7.94 -9.69
CA ASN A 31 1.35 9.26 -9.14
C ASN A 31 -0.14 9.41 -8.80
N ASN A 32 -0.88 8.31 -8.72
CA ASN A 32 -2.34 8.34 -8.58
C ASN A 32 -2.75 8.52 -7.12
N VAL A 33 -2.46 9.69 -6.54
CA VAL A 33 -3.09 10.11 -5.30
C VAL A 33 -4.52 10.52 -5.65
N LYS A 34 -5.47 9.59 -5.53
CA LYS A 34 -6.86 9.81 -5.92
C LYS A 34 -7.63 10.33 -4.72
N PHE A 35 -7.69 11.64 -4.60
CA PHE A 35 -8.54 12.28 -3.61
C PHE A 35 -9.96 12.45 -4.14
N ASP A 36 -10.95 12.33 -3.25
CA ASP A 36 -12.36 12.58 -3.57
C ASP A 36 -12.53 14.02 -4.08
N ASN A 37 -13.08 14.16 -5.29
CA ASN A 37 -13.24 15.45 -5.99
C ASN A 37 -14.29 16.37 -5.36
N ASN A 38 -15.03 15.90 -4.34
CA ASN A 38 -16.09 16.66 -3.70
C ASN A 38 -15.62 17.64 -2.61
N ILE A 39 -14.30 17.80 -2.42
CA ILE A 39 -13.75 18.77 -1.46
C ILE A 39 -13.61 20.13 -2.13
N ILE A 40 -14.26 21.15 -1.57
CA ILE A 40 -14.07 22.54 -1.97
C ILE A 40 -12.81 23.06 -1.28
N TYR A 41 -11.78 23.34 -2.06
CA TYR A 41 -10.53 23.91 -1.58
C TYR A 41 -10.54 25.44 -1.66
N PRO A 42 -9.91 26.14 -0.70
CA PRO A 42 -9.77 27.59 -0.75
C PRO A 42 -8.92 28.04 -1.96
N GLU A 43 -9.46 28.97 -2.76
CA GLU A 43 -8.86 29.46 -4.02
C GLU A 43 -7.49 30.12 -3.86
N HIS A 44 -7.25 30.78 -2.72
CA HIS A 44 -6.04 31.56 -2.45
C HIS A 44 -5.38 31.19 -1.11
N SER A 45 -5.33 29.90 -0.80
CA SER A 45 -4.65 29.45 0.43
C SER A 45 -3.13 29.45 0.29
N LYS A 46 -2.45 30.06 1.26
CA LYS A 46 -1.02 29.84 1.46
C LYS A 46 -0.83 28.42 2.02
N PRO A 47 0.04 27.59 1.44
CA PRO A 47 0.24 26.23 1.92
C PRO A 47 0.76 26.26 3.36
N MET A 48 0.16 25.44 4.22
CA MET A 48 0.55 25.31 5.60
C MET A 48 1.82 24.46 5.71
N ASN A 49 2.82 24.95 6.45
CA ASN A 49 4.03 24.17 6.71
C ASN A 49 3.69 23.02 7.68
N VAL A 50 3.88 21.79 7.23
CA VAL A 50 3.62 20.58 8.02
C VAL A 50 4.82 19.66 7.98
N THR A 51 4.91 18.73 8.93
CA THR A 51 6.02 17.78 8.96
C THR A 51 5.58 16.39 9.41
N VAL A 52 6.39 15.39 9.05
CA VAL A 52 6.27 14.00 9.49
C VAL A 52 7.62 13.62 10.11
N TYR A 53 7.60 13.13 11.36
CA TYR A 53 8.80 12.63 12.03
C TYR A 53 8.98 11.13 11.83
N ARG A 54 7.92 10.39 12.19
CA ARG A 54 7.89 8.94 12.10
C ARG A 54 6.45 8.51 11.89
N PHE A 55 6.28 7.64 10.90
CA PHE A 55 5.02 6.99 10.62
C PHE A 55 5.37 5.54 10.25
N SER A 56 5.01 4.60 11.13
CA SER A 56 5.54 3.23 11.11
C SER A 56 4.43 2.21 11.35
N ASP A 57 4.77 0.93 11.16
CA ASP A 57 3.90 -0.17 11.53
C ASP A 57 3.98 -0.42 13.04
N PHE A 58 2.83 -0.31 13.71
CA PHE A 58 2.61 -0.61 15.12
C PHE A 58 1.72 -1.85 15.32
N SER A 59 1.27 -2.50 14.24
CA SER A 59 0.48 -3.73 14.32
C SER A 59 1.31 -4.93 14.80
N GLY A 60 2.62 -4.91 14.52
CA GLY A 60 3.55 -6.00 14.83
C GLY A 60 3.34 -7.26 13.98
N GLN A 61 2.49 -7.20 12.96
CA GLN A 61 2.09 -8.38 12.20
C GLN A 61 3.17 -8.83 11.20
N ARG A 62 3.37 -10.14 11.15
CA ARG A 62 4.21 -10.80 10.17
C ARG A 62 3.34 -11.48 9.14
N LYS A 63 3.89 -11.69 7.95
CA LYS A 63 3.22 -12.48 6.93
C LYS A 63 3.03 -13.90 7.46
N GLN A 64 1.82 -14.43 7.33
CA GLN A 64 1.51 -15.79 7.75
C GLN A 64 2.07 -16.76 6.70
N GLY A 65 2.91 -17.70 7.14
CA GLY A 65 3.33 -18.84 6.34
C GLY A 65 2.43 -20.05 6.56
N LEU A 66 2.50 -21.03 5.66
CA LEU A 66 1.68 -22.26 5.73
C LEU A 66 1.99 -23.14 6.95
N LEU A 67 3.23 -23.10 7.44
CA LEU A 67 3.70 -23.97 8.54
C LEU A 67 4.47 -23.20 9.64
N TYR A 68 5.06 -22.04 9.33
CA TYR A 68 5.88 -21.26 10.25
C TYR A 68 5.58 -19.76 10.11
N GLN A 69 5.86 -18.98 11.16
CA GLN A 69 5.82 -17.52 11.09
C GLN A 69 6.94 -17.02 10.15
N GLU A 70 6.60 -16.20 9.15
CA GLU A 70 7.60 -15.62 8.26
C GLU A 70 8.38 -14.50 8.96
N ALA A 71 9.64 -14.31 8.57
CA ALA A 71 10.40 -13.13 8.96
C ALA A 71 9.87 -11.83 8.32
N SER A 72 9.19 -11.94 7.18
CA SER A 72 8.64 -10.81 6.42
C SER A 72 7.49 -10.13 7.17
N THR A 73 7.46 -8.80 7.18
CA THR A 73 6.35 -8.03 7.77
C THR A 73 5.13 -8.08 6.86
N ALA A 74 3.93 -8.08 7.45
CA ALA A 74 2.68 -8.03 6.69
C ALA A 74 2.45 -6.63 6.08
N VAL A 75 2.95 -5.59 6.75
CA VAL A 75 2.80 -4.19 6.36
C VAL A 75 4.12 -3.66 5.77
N PRO A 76 4.08 -2.82 4.72
CA PRO A 76 5.27 -2.18 4.17
C PRO A 76 5.94 -1.24 5.18
N GLN A 77 7.26 -1.05 5.07
CA GLN A 77 8.04 -0.26 6.04
C GLN A 77 8.25 1.21 5.63
N GLY A 78 7.97 1.58 4.38
CA GLY A 78 8.12 2.96 3.85
C GLY A 78 6.89 3.84 4.04
N LEU A 79 6.22 3.74 5.20
CA LEU A 79 4.92 4.39 5.42
C LEU A 79 5.02 5.91 5.59
N ASP A 80 6.14 6.39 6.13
CA ASP A 80 6.48 7.82 6.23
C ASP A 80 6.61 8.47 4.85
N SER A 81 7.25 7.78 3.91
CA SER A 81 7.40 8.21 2.52
C SER A 81 6.05 8.25 1.81
N MET A 82 5.19 7.24 2.06
CA MET A 82 3.80 7.24 1.54
C MET A 82 3.01 8.43 2.07
N LEU A 83 3.05 8.67 3.39
CA LEU A 83 2.36 9.81 4.02
C LEU A 83 2.85 11.15 3.48
N MET A 84 4.16 11.37 3.40
CA MET A 84 4.73 12.62 2.88
C MET A 84 4.40 12.83 1.40
N HIS A 85 4.42 11.77 0.59
CA HIS A 85 4.04 11.81 -0.82
C HIS A 85 2.56 12.21 -0.97
N SER A 86 1.65 11.55 -0.25
CA SER A 86 0.22 11.85 -0.29
C SER A 86 -0.10 13.26 0.23
N LEU A 87 0.55 13.73 1.30
CA LEU A 87 0.41 15.10 1.78
C LEU A 87 0.89 16.13 0.75
N SER A 88 1.99 15.85 0.06
CA SER A 88 2.56 16.75 -0.95
C SER A 88 1.74 16.78 -2.25
N GLY A 89 1.06 15.69 -2.57
CA GLY A 89 0.20 15.59 -3.76
C GLY A 89 -1.21 16.15 -3.58
N LEU A 90 -1.64 16.40 -2.34
CA LEU A 90 -3.00 16.87 -2.06
C LEU A 90 -3.26 18.26 -2.66
N ASN A 91 -4.30 18.35 -3.49
CA ASN A 91 -4.68 19.56 -4.22
C ASN A 91 -3.49 20.20 -4.96
N ASP A 92 -2.73 19.40 -5.71
CA ASP A 92 -1.49 19.80 -6.40
C ASP A 92 -0.42 20.42 -5.48
N GLY A 93 -0.42 20.06 -4.19
CA GLY A 93 0.49 20.60 -3.18
C GLY A 93 0.16 22.02 -2.73
N LYS A 94 -1.05 22.52 -3.01
CA LYS A 94 -1.50 23.87 -2.63
C LYS A 94 -1.86 23.98 -1.15
N LEU A 95 -2.24 22.87 -0.50
CA LEU A 95 -2.67 22.89 0.91
C LEU A 95 -1.52 22.76 1.90
N TYR A 96 -0.60 21.84 1.64
CA TYR A 96 0.46 21.47 2.57
C TYR A 96 1.84 21.68 1.95
N LYS A 97 2.70 22.42 2.66
CA LYS A 97 4.14 22.42 2.41
C LYS A 97 4.80 21.44 3.36
N VAL A 98 5.05 20.22 2.87
CA VAL A 98 5.68 19.17 3.66
C VAL A 98 7.16 19.47 3.88
N ILE A 99 7.58 19.44 5.13
CA ILE A 99 8.95 19.57 5.59
C ILE A 99 9.38 18.20 6.09
N ASP A 100 10.38 17.62 5.45
CA ASP A 100 10.95 16.35 5.88
C ASP A 100 11.77 16.54 7.17
N ARG A 101 11.51 15.68 8.16
CA ARG A 101 12.23 15.59 9.42
C ARG A 101 12.77 14.20 9.71
N THR A 102 12.53 13.23 8.84
CA THR A 102 13.02 11.85 8.96
C THR A 102 14.55 11.80 8.95
N PHE A 103 15.18 12.65 8.12
CA PHE A 103 16.63 12.77 7.98
C PHE A 103 17.19 14.11 8.49
N LEU A 104 16.57 14.71 9.52
CA LEU A 104 16.98 16.04 10.01
C LEU A 104 18.45 16.06 10.47
N ALA A 105 18.92 15.00 11.14
CA ALA A 105 20.29 14.93 11.64
C ALA A 105 21.30 15.05 10.49
N GLN A 106 21.11 14.25 9.43
CA GLN A 106 21.95 14.27 8.24
C GLN A 106 21.89 15.64 7.54
N MET A 107 20.71 16.27 7.48
CA MET A 107 20.58 17.63 6.92
C MET A 107 21.30 18.68 7.76
N LEU A 108 21.34 18.52 9.09
CA LEU A 108 22.08 19.43 9.97
C LEU A 108 23.58 19.24 9.83
N ASP A 109 24.06 18.01 9.69
CA ASP A 109 25.47 17.70 9.44
C ASP A 109 25.94 18.34 8.13
N GLU A 110 25.19 18.18 7.03
CA GLU A 110 25.50 18.84 5.76
C GLU A 110 25.50 20.37 5.85
N ARG A 111 24.58 20.94 6.62
CA ARG A 111 24.55 22.39 6.85
C ARG A 111 25.74 22.85 7.69
N GLN A 112 26.17 22.06 8.65
CA GLN A 112 27.35 22.34 9.45
C GLN A 112 28.60 22.31 8.56
N LEU A 113 28.74 21.30 7.69
CA LEU A 113 29.83 21.25 6.71
C LEU A 113 29.80 22.47 5.77
N ALA A 114 28.63 22.81 5.23
CA ALA A 114 28.47 23.97 4.36
C ALA A 114 28.83 25.29 5.06
N SER A 115 28.63 25.40 6.37
CA SER A 115 28.98 26.62 7.14
C SER A 115 30.48 26.91 7.18
N ILE A 116 31.33 25.92 6.90
CA ILE A 116 32.79 26.07 6.80
C ILE A 116 33.17 26.78 5.49
N SER A 117 32.43 26.51 4.41
CA SER A 117 32.77 27.00 3.06
C SER A 117 31.91 28.19 2.60
N VAL A 118 30.77 28.42 3.23
CA VAL A 118 29.78 29.40 2.81
C VAL A 118 29.40 30.32 3.97
N SER A 119 29.35 31.63 3.71
CA SER A 119 28.89 32.63 4.70
C SER A 119 27.52 32.26 5.28
N PRO A 120 27.31 32.33 6.61
CA PRO A 120 26.05 31.97 7.26
C PRO A 120 24.79 32.62 6.67
N LYS A 121 24.93 33.84 6.10
CA LYS A 121 23.85 34.57 5.44
C LYS A 121 23.28 33.84 4.20
N ASN A 122 24.05 32.95 3.57
CA ASN A 122 23.67 32.27 2.34
C ASN A 122 23.05 30.87 2.58
N LEU A 123 23.09 30.32 3.81
CA LEU A 123 22.56 28.98 4.10
C LEU A 123 21.03 28.93 4.25
N GLY A 124 20.35 30.08 4.28
CA GLY A 124 18.90 30.17 4.54
C GLY A 124 18.48 29.65 5.92
N VAL A 125 17.22 29.88 6.32
CA VAL A 125 16.69 29.42 7.61
C VAL A 125 15.83 28.17 7.40
N LEU A 126 15.97 27.18 8.28
CA LEU A 126 15.10 26.00 8.27
C LEU A 126 13.66 26.42 8.60
N LYS A 127 12.73 26.05 7.72
CA LYS A 127 11.31 26.34 7.93
C LYS A 127 10.81 25.61 9.17
N VAL A 128 9.97 26.29 9.96
CA VAL A 128 9.31 25.72 11.13
C VAL A 128 7.89 25.30 10.73
N PRO A 129 7.49 24.03 10.95
CA PRO A 129 6.14 23.57 10.73
C PRO A 129 5.19 24.10 11.80
N SER A 130 3.93 24.35 11.42
CA SER A 130 2.86 24.65 12.38
C SER A 130 2.27 23.37 12.98
N ILE A 131 2.26 22.30 12.19
CA ILE A 131 1.64 21.01 12.53
C ILE A 131 2.60 19.86 12.27
N VAL A 132 2.59 18.90 13.17
CA VAL A 132 3.24 17.58 13.02
C VAL A 132 2.14 16.55 12.77
N PHE A 133 2.25 15.84 11.65
CA PHE A 133 1.48 14.63 11.42
C PHE A 133 2.19 13.44 12.06
N THR A 134 1.46 12.70 12.90
CA THR A 134 1.96 11.52 13.61
C THR A 134 0.92 10.41 13.58
N GLY A 135 1.38 9.16 13.67
CA GLY A 135 0.53 7.99 13.61
C GLY A 135 1.24 6.82 12.95
N GLY A 136 0.47 5.89 12.41
CA GLY A 136 0.99 4.71 11.74
C GLY A 136 -0.10 3.71 11.42
N VAL A 137 0.31 2.55 10.92
CA VAL A 137 -0.56 1.38 10.84
C VAL A 137 -0.68 0.81 12.25
N ILE A 138 -1.87 0.84 12.83
CA ILE A 138 -2.11 0.42 14.22
C ILE A 138 -2.65 -1.01 14.33
N ALA A 139 -3.22 -1.54 13.26
CA ALA A 139 -3.67 -2.92 13.20
C ALA A 139 -3.61 -3.46 11.77
N TYR A 140 -3.35 -4.76 11.66
CA TYR A 140 -3.46 -5.54 10.45
C TYR A 140 -4.19 -6.83 10.83
N ASP A 141 -5.43 -6.97 10.38
CA ASP A 141 -6.28 -8.11 10.71
C ASP A 141 -6.32 -9.06 9.50
N HIS A 142 -5.88 -10.30 9.66
CA HIS A 142 -6.01 -11.34 8.64
C HIS A 142 -7.29 -12.13 8.93
N ASN A 143 -8.33 -12.00 8.10
CA ASN A 143 -9.50 -12.86 8.19
C ASN A 143 -9.36 -14.03 7.22
N ASN A 144 -9.25 -15.22 7.82
CA ASN A 144 -8.97 -16.47 7.13
C ASN A 144 -9.92 -16.76 5.96
N LYS A 145 -9.30 -17.41 4.97
CA LYS A 145 -9.90 -18.02 3.78
C LYS A 145 -11.27 -18.63 4.08
N GLN A 146 -12.29 -18.12 3.41
CA GLN A 146 -13.56 -18.81 3.29
C GLN A 146 -13.62 -19.47 1.92
N VAL A 147 -13.89 -20.77 1.91
CA VAL A 147 -14.14 -21.53 0.68
C VAL A 147 -15.51 -21.10 0.17
N ALA A 148 -15.55 -20.37 -0.94
CA ALA A 148 -16.80 -19.88 -1.53
C ALA A 148 -17.62 -21.03 -2.13
N GLY A 149 -16.95 -22.10 -2.57
CA GLY A 149 -17.58 -23.28 -3.14
C GLY A 149 -16.53 -24.30 -3.59
N GLY A 150 -16.90 -25.58 -3.50
CA GLY A 150 -16.10 -26.69 -3.97
C GLY A 150 -16.98 -27.76 -4.60
N PHE A 151 -16.55 -28.31 -5.73
CA PHE A 151 -17.20 -29.45 -6.37
C PHE A 151 -16.17 -30.56 -6.52
N PHE A 152 -16.48 -31.72 -5.93
CA PHE A 152 -15.65 -32.91 -6.01
C PHE A 152 -16.45 -34.00 -6.72
N PHE A 153 -15.91 -34.51 -7.82
CA PHE A 153 -16.50 -35.64 -8.53
C PHE A 153 -15.43 -36.53 -9.12
N ASN A 154 -15.41 -37.79 -8.69
CA ASN A 154 -14.37 -38.77 -9.00
C ASN A 154 -12.96 -38.21 -8.72
N ASP A 155 -12.14 -38.15 -9.77
CA ASP A 155 -10.74 -37.76 -9.78
C ASP A 155 -10.54 -36.24 -9.94
N PHE A 156 -11.62 -35.44 -10.00
CA PHE A 156 -11.58 -34.00 -10.24
C PHE A 156 -12.12 -33.20 -9.05
N SER A 157 -11.45 -32.09 -8.74
CA SER A 157 -11.89 -31.10 -7.76
C SER A 157 -11.82 -29.69 -8.33
N LEU A 158 -12.92 -28.94 -8.22
CA LEU A 158 -12.97 -27.51 -8.47
C LEU A 158 -13.10 -26.79 -7.12
N SER A 159 -12.29 -25.76 -6.89
CA SER A 159 -12.35 -24.98 -5.65
C SER A 159 -12.16 -23.49 -5.91
N SER A 160 -12.83 -22.67 -5.09
CA SER A 160 -12.59 -21.24 -5.02
C SER A 160 -12.48 -20.80 -3.56
N GLU A 161 -11.41 -20.07 -3.26
CA GLU A 161 -11.12 -19.51 -1.95
C GLU A 161 -11.06 -17.98 -2.05
N TYR A 162 -11.57 -17.30 -1.03
CA TYR A 162 -11.35 -15.87 -0.84
C TYR A 162 -10.84 -15.58 0.55
N SER A 163 -9.87 -14.68 0.68
CA SER A 163 -9.39 -14.15 1.96
C SER A 163 -9.49 -12.63 1.98
N MET A 164 -9.75 -12.10 3.17
CA MET A 164 -9.91 -10.66 3.39
C MET A 164 -9.00 -10.21 4.52
N ASP A 165 -8.05 -9.34 4.19
CA ASP A 165 -7.17 -8.73 5.19
C ASP A 165 -7.62 -7.29 5.40
N THR A 166 -7.38 -6.70 6.56
CA THR A 166 -7.76 -5.31 6.82
C THR A 166 -6.61 -4.56 7.46
N VAL A 167 -6.16 -3.48 6.80
CA VAL A 167 -5.19 -2.55 7.35
C VAL A 167 -5.91 -1.38 8.01
N THR A 168 -5.54 -1.06 9.26
CA THR A 168 -6.07 0.09 10.01
C THR A 168 -4.97 1.11 10.23
N VAL A 169 -5.21 2.34 9.76
CA VAL A 169 -4.29 3.47 9.88
C VAL A 169 -4.86 4.46 10.89
N SER A 170 -4.01 4.97 11.78
CA SER A 170 -4.32 6.12 12.63
C SER A 170 -3.42 7.28 12.26
N LEU A 171 -4.01 8.47 12.11
CA LEU A 171 -3.30 9.72 11.82
C LEU A 171 -3.78 10.80 12.78
N ARG A 172 -2.85 11.64 13.25
CA ARG A 172 -3.11 12.77 14.14
C ARG A 172 -2.36 14.00 13.65
N ALA A 173 -3.01 15.16 13.72
CA ALA A 173 -2.41 16.46 13.50
C ALA A 173 -2.14 17.12 14.86
N VAL A 174 -0.88 17.35 15.19
CA VAL A 174 -0.44 17.88 16.49
C VAL A 174 0.11 19.29 16.32
N SER A 175 -0.33 20.22 17.17
CA SER A 175 0.17 21.59 17.23
C SER A 175 1.63 21.61 17.69
N VAL A 176 2.53 22.18 16.89
CA VAL A 176 3.93 22.38 17.30
C VAL A 176 4.05 23.37 18.46
N LYS A 177 3.11 24.32 18.57
CA LYS A 177 3.13 25.37 19.60
C LYS A 177 2.68 24.86 20.97
N THR A 178 1.64 24.03 21.00
CA THR A 178 0.98 23.61 22.26
C THR A 178 1.19 22.13 22.59
N GLY A 179 1.58 21.30 21.62
CA GLY A 179 1.67 19.84 21.79
C GLY A 179 0.31 19.14 21.79
N GLU A 180 -0.79 19.87 21.62
CA GLU A 180 -2.15 19.32 21.61
C GLU A 180 -2.45 18.62 20.29
N ILE A 181 -3.21 17.53 20.37
CA ILE A 181 -3.80 16.88 19.21
C ILE A 181 -4.96 17.77 18.75
N LEU A 182 -4.79 18.41 17.60
CA LEU A 182 -5.81 19.29 17.01
C LEU A 182 -6.90 18.48 16.31
N LEU A 183 -6.50 17.46 15.55
CA LEU A 183 -7.37 16.56 14.80
C LEU A 183 -6.82 15.14 14.79
N SER A 184 -7.70 14.16 14.66
CA SER A 184 -7.34 12.75 14.52
C SER A 184 -8.30 12.02 13.60
N SER A 185 -7.76 11.09 12.80
CA SER A 185 -8.50 10.19 11.92
C SER A 185 -8.06 8.75 12.15
N ILE A 186 -9.00 7.82 11.99
CA ILE A 186 -8.73 6.39 11.87
C ILE A 186 -9.42 5.90 10.61
N SER A 187 -8.65 5.34 9.68
CA SER A 187 -9.15 4.79 8.42
C SER A 187 -8.82 3.30 8.32
N LYS A 188 -9.66 2.57 7.57
CA LYS A 188 -9.48 1.14 7.32
C LYS A 188 -9.58 0.86 5.83
N LYS A 189 -8.77 -0.07 5.32
CA LYS A 189 -8.91 -0.62 3.97
C LYS A 189 -8.84 -2.14 4.03
N THR A 190 -9.85 -2.79 3.46
CA THR A 190 -9.86 -4.24 3.25
C THR A 190 -9.11 -4.59 1.98
N ILE A 191 -8.21 -5.56 2.06
CA ILE A 191 -7.40 -6.14 0.99
C ILE A 191 -8.07 -7.46 0.60
N ILE A 192 -8.43 -7.61 -0.66
CA ILE A 192 -9.13 -8.79 -1.15
C ILE A 192 -8.18 -9.67 -1.95
N SER A 193 -8.15 -10.95 -1.60
CA SER A 193 -7.41 -11.99 -2.29
C SER A 193 -8.36 -13.11 -2.71
N ILE A 194 -8.32 -13.48 -3.99
CA ILE A 194 -9.19 -14.49 -4.59
C ILE A 194 -8.31 -15.51 -5.31
N SER A 195 -8.53 -16.80 -5.06
CA SER A 195 -7.91 -17.89 -5.80
C SER A 195 -8.96 -18.88 -6.28
N ALA A 196 -8.79 -19.37 -7.50
CA ALA A 196 -9.65 -20.40 -8.09
C ALA A 196 -8.78 -21.43 -8.82
N GLY A 197 -9.07 -22.71 -8.61
CA GLY A 197 -8.28 -23.81 -9.13
C GLY A 197 -9.09 -25.06 -9.46
N ILE A 198 -8.62 -25.79 -10.47
CA ILE A 198 -9.06 -27.12 -10.88
C ILE A 198 -7.89 -28.07 -10.66
N ASN A 199 -8.11 -29.10 -9.84
CA ASN A 199 -7.14 -30.17 -9.63
C ASN A 199 -7.72 -31.50 -10.09
N SER A 200 -6.87 -32.36 -10.65
CA SER A 200 -7.22 -33.76 -10.94
C SER A 200 -6.14 -34.71 -10.46
N TYR A 201 -6.55 -35.86 -9.93
CA TYR A 201 -5.68 -36.86 -9.31
C TYR A 201 -5.99 -38.24 -9.87
N LYS A 202 -4.99 -38.96 -10.36
CA LYS A 202 -5.18 -40.33 -10.85
C LYS A 202 -4.08 -41.25 -10.36
N ILE A 203 -4.47 -42.40 -9.79
CA ILE A 203 -3.57 -43.40 -9.24
C ILE A 203 -3.44 -44.57 -10.24
N PHE A 204 -2.22 -44.99 -10.55
CA PHE A 204 -1.91 -46.12 -11.42
C PHE A 204 -0.83 -47.01 -10.81
N ASP A 205 -1.17 -48.23 -10.41
CA ASP A 205 -0.23 -49.32 -10.02
C ASP A 205 0.95 -48.88 -9.12
N ASP A 206 0.69 -47.98 -8.16
CA ASP A 206 1.61 -47.31 -7.20
C ASP A 206 2.11 -45.88 -7.55
N ASN A 207 1.78 -45.35 -8.72
CA ASN A 207 2.12 -43.98 -9.14
C ASN A 207 0.93 -43.02 -9.05
N LEU A 208 1.17 -41.78 -8.59
CA LEU A 208 0.19 -40.68 -8.54
C LEU A 208 0.49 -39.65 -9.64
N MET A 209 -0.48 -39.43 -10.53
CA MET A 209 -0.43 -38.35 -11.50
C MET A 209 -1.36 -37.21 -11.04
N GLN A 210 -0.81 -36.00 -10.88
CA GLN A 210 -1.54 -34.80 -10.49
C GLN A 210 -1.44 -33.74 -11.59
N LEU A 211 -2.57 -33.15 -11.95
CA LEU A 211 -2.64 -31.96 -12.79
C LEU A 211 -3.38 -30.87 -12.02
N GLU A 212 -2.77 -29.68 -11.91
CA GLU A 212 -3.33 -28.51 -11.25
C GLU A 212 -3.30 -27.33 -12.22
N MET A 213 -4.46 -26.69 -12.40
CA MET A 213 -4.63 -25.48 -13.21
C MET A 213 -5.39 -24.45 -12.38
N GLY A 214 -4.83 -23.26 -12.18
CA GLY A 214 -5.46 -22.25 -11.35
C GLY A 214 -4.97 -20.83 -11.62
N GLY A 215 -5.72 -19.86 -11.10
CA GLY A 215 -5.40 -18.46 -11.11
C GLY A 215 -5.62 -17.82 -9.74
N SER A 216 -4.88 -16.76 -9.45
CA SER A 216 -5.10 -15.95 -8.25
C SER A 216 -5.03 -14.47 -8.57
N TYR A 217 -5.83 -13.70 -7.85
CA TYR A 217 -5.81 -12.24 -7.83
C TYR A 217 -5.55 -11.80 -6.39
N ASN A 218 -4.51 -11.00 -6.19
CA ASN A 218 -4.16 -10.45 -4.88
C ASN A 218 -4.08 -8.93 -5.00
N GLU A 219 -4.91 -8.23 -4.23
CA GLU A 219 -4.76 -6.79 -4.09
C GLU A 219 -3.43 -6.45 -3.39
N PRO A 220 -2.60 -5.54 -3.91
CA PRO A 220 -1.33 -5.20 -3.28
C PRO A 220 -1.53 -4.50 -1.93
N VAL A 221 -0.93 -5.07 -0.87
CA VAL A 221 -0.99 -4.50 0.49
C VAL A 221 -0.44 -3.06 0.53
N SER A 222 0.59 -2.76 -0.26
CA SER A 222 1.16 -1.42 -0.37
C SER A 222 0.15 -0.39 -0.89
N VAL A 223 -0.64 -0.76 -1.90
CA VAL A 223 -1.68 0.09 -2.48
C VAL A 223 -2.81 0.29 -1.47
N ALA A 224 -3.28 -0.79 -0.83
CA ALA A 224 -4.32 -0.69 0.18
C ALA A 224 -3.91 0.17 1.38
N THR A 225 -2.66 0.03 1.83
CA THR A 225 -2.10 0.83 2.92
C THR A 225 -2.00 2.30 2.53
N ARG A 226 -1.51 2.59 1.32
CA ARG A 226 -1.48 3.96 0.79
C ARG A 226 -2.88 4.58 0.72
N LEU A 227 -3.87 3.85 0.22
CA LEU A 227 -5.27 4.32 0.16
C LEU A 227 -5.84 4.60 1.56
N ALA A 228 -5.52 3.77 2.55
CA ALA A 228 -5.92 4.04 3.94
C ALA A 228 -5.26 5.32 4.47
N ILE A 229 -3.97 5.54 4.20
CA ILE A 229 -3.26 6.78 4.55
C ILE A 229 -3.92 8.00 3.88
N GLU A 230 -4.16 7.93 2.57
CA GLU A 230 -4.83 8.99 1.79
C GLU A 230 -6.21 9.32 2.37
N GLN A 231 -7.00 8.30 2.72
CA GLN A 231 -8.30 8.51 3.35
C GLN A 231 -8.19 9.22 4.71
N SER A 232 -7.17 8.90 5.51
CA SER A 232 -6.94 9.58 6.79
C SER A 232 -6.49 11.03 6.61
N ILE A 233 -5.69 11.33 5.59
CA ILE A 233 -5.31 12.70 5.24
C ILE A 233 -6.55 13.48 4.79
N LEU A 234 -7.40 12.87 3.96
CA LEU A 234 -8.63 13.50 3.50
C LEU A 234 -9.54 13.85 4.65
N ASP A 235 -9.76 12.92 5.58
CA ASP A 235 -10.63 13.14 6.73
C ASP A 235 -10.14 14.30 7.61
N ILE A 236 -8.84 14.32 7.95
CA ILE A 236 -8.25 15.45 8.69
C ILE A 236 -8.36 16.75 7.89
N THR A 237 -8.12 16.71 6.59
CA THR A 237 -8.18 17.92 5.75
C THR A 237 -9.60 18.48 5.67
N LYS A 238 -10.62 17.62 5.54
CA LYS A 238 -12.04 18.04 5.56
C LYS A 238 -12.37 18.75 6.87
N GLN A 239 -12.04 18.14 8.01
CA GLN A 239 -12.23 18.73 9.33
C GLN A 239 -11.45 20.06 9.49
N ALA A 240 -10.22 20.12 9.00
CA ALA A 240 -9.39 21.32 9.07
C ALA A 240 -9.94 22.48 8.20
N LEU A 241 -10.53 22.17 7.04
CA LEU A 241 -11.20 23.14 6.18
C LEU A 241 -12.46 23.70 6.86
N GLU A 242 -13.25 22.85 7.49
CA GLU A 242 -14.43 23.25 8.29
C GLU A 242 -14.05 24.15 9.47
N LEU A 243 -12.90 23.88 10.11
CA LEU A 243 -12.33 24.71 11.18
C LEU A 243 -11.62 25.97 10.65
N GLY A 244 -11.58 26.19 9.34
CA GLY A 244 -11.02 27.40 8.75
C GLY A 244 -9.50 27.55 8.86
N TRP A 245 -8.74 26.44 8.92
CA TRP A 245 -7.28 26.48 9.06
C TRP A 245 -6.54 27.29 7.97
N TRP A 246 -7.18 27.48 6.81
CA TRP A 246 -6.64 28.23 5.66
C TRP A 246 -7.37 29.54 5.35
N ASN A 247 -8.31 29.98 6.20
CA ASN A 247 -9.07 31.23 6.02
C ASN A 247 -8.45 32.43 6.77
N LEU A 248 -7.15 32.35 7.08
CA LEU A 248 -6.41 33.37 7.83
C LEU A 248 -5.69 34.38 6.91
#